data_AF-A0A3D5GJS5-F1
#
_entry.id   AF-A0A3D5GJS5-F1
#
_cell.length_a   1.000
_cell.length_b   1.000
_cell.length_c   1.000
_cell.angle_alpha   90.00
_cell.angle_beta   90.00
_cell.angle_gamma   90.00
#
_symmetry.space_group_name_H-M   'P 1'
#
loop_
_entity.id
_entity.type
_entity.pdbx_description
1 polymer ?
#
loop_
_entity_poly.entity_id
_entity_poly.type
_entity_poly.pdbx_seq_one_letter_code
_entity_poly.pdbx_strand_id
1 'polypeptide(L)'
;MENLATVVRRLERDKRVLEDWMTTLERTVVAHERVRRDRETDRALERTAWEAERAAHAAEVRVRTQELTAVERRLSRTLESQSFRLGHLLVRTAVSPVKGARWLHRNVRTVLISGYRLGQRHLPRRLVEPVQQVATRGQAATARRHETLDLPGDRPVSFVDCRGLDDSTRDATWARIAKSDQPDRTVVLVDSPDFTGLRAYGLSFEYLPPYSPDQPWWSNQEDHTRWVSDRMLAVRRSYGVDEKGL
;
A
#
# COMPACT_ATOMS: atom_id res chain seq x y z
N MET A 1 -56.92 -102.83 -15.27
CA MET A 1 -55.64 -103.17 -14.60
C MET A 1 -54.53 -102.88 -15.58
N GLU A 2 -53.98 -101.67 -15.58
CA GLU A 2 -52.80 -101.38 -16.41
C GLU A 2 -51.64 -102.28 -15.98
N ASN A 3 -50.90 -102.81 -16.94
CA ASN A 3 -49.79 -103.71 -16.71
C ASN A 3 -48.63 -102.93 -16.06
N LEU A 4 -48.08 -103.39 -14.94
CA LEU A 4 -46.97 -102.73 -14.23
C LEU A 4 -45.80 -102.35 -15.15
N ALA A 5 -45.56 -103.14 -16.19
CA ALA A 5 -44.53 -102.85 -17.20
C ALA A 5 -44.77 -101.55 -17.98
N THR A 6 -46.02 -101.14 -18.22
CA THR A 6 -46.31 -99.88 -18.93
C THR A 6 -46.12 -98.67 -18.03
N VAL A 7 -46.42 -98.79 -16.74
CA VAL A 7 -46.19 -97.73 -15.74
C VAL A 7 -44.70 -97.50 -15.54
N VAL A 8 -43.89 -98.56 -15.42
CA VAL A 8 -42.43 -98.46 -15.28
C VAL A 8 -41.80 -97.75 -16.48
N ARG A 9 -42.18 -98.12 -17.71
CA ARG A 9 -41.68 -97.44 -18.92
C ARG A 9 -42.09 -95.97 -19.00
N ARG A 10 -43.25 -95.60 -18.46
CA ARG A 10 -43.70 -94.21 -18.40
C ARG A 10 -42.85 -93.41 -17.40
N LEU A 11 -42.61 -93.96 -16.21
CA LEU A 11 -41.75 -93.35 -15.20
C LEU A 11 -40.30 -93.20 -15.67
N GLU A 12 -39.77 -94.17 -16.41
CA GLU A 12 -38.43 -94.07 -17.00
C GLU A 12 -38.33 -92.95 -18.05
N ARG A 13 -39.38 -92.72 -18.83
CA ARG A 13 -39.42 -91.59 -19.77
C ARG A 13 -39.54 -90.26 -19.02
N ASP A 14 -40.42 -90.18 -18.03
CA ASP A 14 -40.60 -88.98 -17.23
C ASP A 14 -39.31 -88.61 -16.48
N LYS A 15 -38.56 -89.61 -15.99
CA LYS A 15 -37.23 -89.44 -15.40
C LYS A 15 -36.24 -88.84 -16.39
N ARG A 16 -36.15 -89.37 -17.60
CA ARG A 16 -35.23 -88.83 -18.63
C ARG A 16 -35.60 -87.41 -19.02
N VAL A 17 -36.90 -87.13 -19.15
CA VAL A 17 -37.39 -85.77 -19.43
C VAL A 17 -37.00 -84.82 -18.30
N LEU A 18 -37.15 -85.21 -17.04
CA LEU A 18 -36.73 -84.41 -15.88
C LEU A 18 -35.21 -84.17 -15.84
N GLU A 19 -34.39 -85.17 -16.19
CA GLU A 19 -32.94 -85.03 -16.29
C GLU A 19 -32.54 -84.04 -17.41
N ASP A 20 -33.20 -84.11 -18.56
CA ASP A 20 -33.01 -83.16 -19.67
C ASP A 20 -33.45 -81.73 -19.30
N TRP A 21 -34.56 -81.59 -18.58
CA TRP A 21 -35.00 -80.30 -18.03
C TRP A 21 -34.03 -79.76 -16.99
N MET A 22 -33.51 -80.60 -16.11
CA MET A 22 -32.54 -80.22 -15.09
C MET A 22 -31.24 -79.71 -15.73
N THR A 23 -30.69 -80.44 -16.71
CA THR A 23 -29.48 -79.99 -17.43
C THR A 23 -29.70 -78.69 -18.22
N THR A 24 -30.91 -78.49 -18.76
CA THR A 24 -31.28 -77.23 -19.43
C THR A 24 -31.40 -76.08 -18.43
N LEU A 25 -32.00 -76.32 -17.26
CA LEU A 25 -32.08 -75.34 -16.18
C LEU A 25 -30.69 -74.97 -15.66
N GLU A 26 -29.80 -75.93 -15.43
CA GLU A 26 -28.42 -75.67 -15.02
C GLU A 26 -27.69 -74.78 -16.04
N ARG A 27 -27.82 -75.09 -17.34
CA ARG A 27 -27.21 -74.27 -18.41
C ARG A 27 -27.76 -72.85 -18.43
N THR A 28 -29.08 -72.69 -18.29
CA THR A 28 -29.72 -71.37 -18.31
C THR A 28 -29.42 -70.54 -17.06
N VAL A 29 -29.35 -71.16 -15.88
CA VAL A 29 -28.92 -70.49 -14.64
C VAL A 29 -27.47 -70.04 -14.74
N VAL A 30 -26.56 -70.90 -15.19
CA VAL A 30 -25.14 -70.53 -15.39
C VAL A 30 -25.01 -69.39 -16.41
N ALA A 31 -25.76 -69.43 -17.51
CA ALA A 31 -25.79 -68.33 -18.48
C ALA A 31 -26.34 -67.04 -17.86
N HIS A 32 -27.41 -67.12 -17.06
CA HIS A 32 -27.99 -65.97 -16.39
C HIS A 32 -27.07 -65.37 -15.34
N GLU A 33 -26.34 -66.19 -14.59
CA GLU A 33 -25.34 -65.74 -13.64
C GLU A 33 -24.17 -65.02 -14.32
N ARG A 34 -23.69 -65.52 -15.47
CA ARG A 34 -22.65 -64.84 -16.25
C ARG A 34 -23.14 -63.47 -16.71
N VAL A 35 -24.31 -63.41 -17.33
CA VAL A 35 -24.92 -62.14 -17.76
C VAL A 35 -25.15 -61.19 -16.58
N ARG A 36 -25.51 -61.72 -15.41
CA ARG A 36 -25.66 -60.90 -14.19
C ARG A 36 -24.32 -60.32 -13.74
N ARG A 37 -23.26 -61.13 -13.70
CA ARG A 37 -21.90 -60.66 -13.34
C ARG A 37 -21.40 -59.63 -14.34
N ASP A 38 -21.59 -59.86 -15.63
CA ASP A 38 -21.17 -58.92 -16.70
C ASP A 38 -21.89 -57.57 -16.55
N ARG A 39 -23.20 -57.59 -16.28
CA ARG A 39 -23.97 -56.35 -15.99
C ARG A 39 -23.53 -55.66 -14.71
N GLU A 40 -23.10 -56.40 -13.69
CA GLU A 40 -22.57 -55.82 -12.46
C GLU A 40 -21.20 -55.18 -12.71
N THR A 41 -20.34 -55.78 -13.54
CA THR A 41 -19.07 -55.20 -13.96
C THR A 41 -19.27 -53.96 -14.83
N ASP A 42 -20.22 -53.98 -15.77
CA ASP A 42 -20.52 -52.82 -16.62
C ASP A 42 -20.99 -51.63 -15.79
N ARG A 43 -21.91 -51.85 -14.84
CA ARG A 43 -22.36 -50.80 -13.93
C ARG A 43 -21.25 -50.27 -13.03
N ALA A 44 -20.31 -51.13 -12.62
CA ALA A 44 -19.16 -50.69 -11.83
C ALA A 44 -18.24 -49.81 -12.69
N LEU A 45 -17.97 -50.20 -13.93
CA LEU A 45 -17.17 -49.41 -14.87
C LEU A 45 -17.84 -48.07 -15.18
N GLU A 46 -19.14 -48.04 -15.46
CA GLU A 46 -19.90 -46.80 -15.67
C GLU A 46 -19.82 -45.85 -14.47
N ARG A 47 -19.91 -46.36 -13.25
CA ARG A 47 -19.75 -45.54 -12.04
C ARG A 47 -18.35 -44.96 -11.93
N THR A 48 -17.32 -45.76 -12.14
CA THR A 48 -15.94 -45.28 -12.09
C THR A 48 -15.64 -44.25 -13.18
N ALA A 49 -16.19 -44.44 -14.38
CA ALA A 49 -16.07 -43.48 -15.48
C ALA A 49 -16.78 -42.17 -15.15
N TRP A 50 -18.00 -42.23 -14.62
CA TRP A 50 -18.77 -41.07 -14.19
C TRP A 50 -18.08 -40.29 -13.06
N GLU A 51 -17.51 -40.99 -12.07
CA GLU A 51 -16.74 -40.37 -11.00
C GLU A 51 -15.46 -39.70 -11.51
N ALA A 52 -14.75 -40.35 -12.43
CA ALA A 52 -13.57 -39.78 -13.07
C ALA A 52 -13.92 -38.53 -13.90
N GLU A 53 -15.02 -38.55 -14.64
CA GLU A 53 -15.51 -37.40 -15.42
C GLU A 53 -15.90 -36.24 -14.49
N ARG A 54 -16.62 -36.51 -13.40
CA ARG A 54 -16.94 -35.48 -12.40
C ARG A 54 -15.69 -34.91 -11.75
N ALA A 55 -14.71 -35.74 -11.42
CA ALA A 55 -13.46 -35.28 -10.83
C ALA A 55 -12.67 -34.40 -11.81
N ALA A 56 -12.60 -34.79 -13.08
CA ALA A 56 -11.98 -34.01 -14.15
C ALA A 56 -12.68 -32.66 -14.34
N HIS A 57 -14.02 -32.66 -14.41
CA HIS A 57 -14.80 -31.44 -14.52
C HIS A 57 -14.61 -30.51 -13.31
N ALA A 58 -14.60 -31.06 -12.09
CA ALA A 58 -14.33 -30.29 -10.87
C ALA A 58 -12.92 -29.68 -10.87
N ALA A 59 -11.92 -30.41 -11.38
CA ALA A 59 -10.57 -29.89 -11.53
C ALA A 59 -10.51 -28.76 -12.57
N GLU A 60 -11.19 -28.91 -13.71
CA GLU A 60 -11.28 -27.86 -14.73
C GLU A 60 -11.93 -26.58 -14.18
N VAL A 61 -13.05 -26.71 -13.46
CA VAL A 61 -13.73 -25.56 -12.82
C VAL A 61 -12.80 -24.86 -11.82
N ARG A 62 -12.00 -25.61 -11.04
CA ARG A 62 -11.00 -25.02 -10.13
C ARG A 62 -9.92 -24.26 -10.88
N VAL A 63 -9.41 -24.80 -11.99
CA VAL A 63 -8.42 -24.09 -12.82
C VAL A 63 -9.02 -22.82 -13.40
N ARG A 64 -10.23 -22.89 -13.97
CA ARG A 64 -10.93 -21.72 -14.53
C ARG A 64 -11.18 -20.63 -13.49
N THR A 65 -11.58 -21.00 -12.28
CA THR A 65 -11.80 -20.04 -11.19
C THR A 65 -10.47 -19.40 -10.73
N GLN A 66 -9.38 -20.16 -10.69
CA GLN A 66 -8.04 -19.61 -10.43
C GLN A 66 -7.57 -18.66 -11.54
N GLU A 67 -7.80 -19.01 -12.81
CA GLU A 67 -7.51 -18.14 -13.95
C GLU A 67 -8.30 -16.84 -13.87
N LEU A 68 -9.61 -16.91 -13.60
CA LEU A 68 -10.47 -15.73 -13.48
C LEU A 68 -10.03 -14.82 -12.33
N THR A 69 -9.73 -15.37 -11.16
CA THR A 69 -9.26 -14.56 -10.02
C THR A 69 -7.89 -13.94 -10.28
N ALA A 70 -7.00 -14.63 -11.02
CA ALA A 70 -5.72 -14.06 -11.43
C ALA A 70 -5.90 -12.93 -12.45
N VAL A 71 -6.82 -13.07 -13.41
CA VAL A 71 -7.18 -12.03 -14.37
C VAL A 71 -7.79 -10.83 -13.64
N GLU A 72 -8.74 -11.04 -12.74
CA GLU A 72 -9.37 -10.00 -11.94
C GLU A 72 -8.33 -9.18 -11.16
N ARG A 73 -7.37 -9.84 -10.50
CA ARG A 73 -6.26 -9.16 -9.80
C ARG A 73 -5.34 -8.36 -10.73
N ARG A 74 -5.11 -8.81 -11.96
CA ARG A 74 -4.31 -8.06 -12.94
C ARG A 74 -5.09 -6.84 -13.44
N LEU A 75 -6.39 -7.00 -13.65
CA LEU A 75 -7.28 -5.95 -14.13
C LEU A 75 -7.45 -4.86 -13.07
N SER A 76 -7.65 -5.23 -11.80
CA SER A 76 -7.71 -4.28 -10.68
C SER A 76 -6.41 -3.48 -10.54
N ARG A 77 -5.24 -4.12 -10.54
CA ARG A 77 -3.94 -3.43 -10.52
C ARG A 77 -3.75 -2.48 -11.70
N THR A 78 -4.24 -2.86 -12.89
CA THR A 78 -4.15 -2.02 -14.09
C THR A 78 -5.06 -0.80 -13.97
N LEU A 79 -6.29 -0.99 -13.49
CA LEU A 79 -7.24 0.10 -13.23
C LEU A 79 -6.76 1.04 -12.13
N GLU A 80 -6.19 0.52 -11.04
CA GLU A 80 -5.57 1.32 -9.98
C GLU A 80 -4.37 2.13 -10.50
N SER A 81 -3.53 1.52 -11.35
CA SER A 81 -2.41 2.21 -11.98
C SER A 81 -2.88 3.33 -12.92
N GLN A 82 -3.92 3.06 -13.71
CA GLN A 82 -4.48 4.05 -14.62
C GLN A 82 -5.23 5.16 -13.88
N SER A 83 -5.98 4.85 -12.83
CA SER A 83 -6.67 5.84 -12.00
C SER A 83 -5.68 6.74 -11.26
N PHE A 84 -4.56 6.18 -10.78
CA PHE A 84 -3.47 6.98 -10.21
C PHE A 84 -2.83 7.90 -11.23
N ARG A 85 -2.58 7.42 -12.47
CA ARG A 85 -2.06 8.25 -13.57
C ARG A 85 -3.03 9.37 -13.93
N LEU A 86 -4.33 9.10 -14.05
CA LEU A 86 -5.36 10.09 -14.32
C LEU A 86 -5.49 11.11 -13.18
N GLY A 87 -5.49 10.65 -11.93
CA GLY A 87 -5.49 11.52 -10.75
C GLY A 87 -4.26 12.42 -10.69
N HIS A 88 -3.07 11.88 -10.95
CA HIS A 88 -1.85 12.66 -11.02
C HIS A 88 -1.85 13.67 -12.18
N LEU A 89 -2.44 13.31 -13.34
CA LEU A 89 -2.60 14.21 -14.48
C LEU A 89 -3.55 15.36 -14.15
N LEU A 90 -4.68 15.08 -13.47
CA LEU A 90 -5.63 16.08 -12.97
C LEU A 90 -5.02 17.02 -11.94
N VAL A 91 -4.24 16.49 -10.99
CA VAL A 91 -3.51 17.31 -10.02
C VAL A 91 -2.49 18.18 -10.74
N ARG A 92 -1.78 17.65 -11.74
CA ARG A 92 -0.81 18.42 -12.51
C ARG A 92 -1.46 19.54 -13.32
N THR A 93 -2.60 19.30 -13.96
CA THR A 93 -3.35 20.33 -14.69
C THR A 93 -3.96 21.36 -13.75
N ALA A 94 -4.47 20.98 -12.58
CA ALA A 94 -5.01 21.91 -11.58
C ALA A 94 -3.92 22.79 -10.93
N VAL A 95 -2.73 22.24 -10.69
CA VAL A 95 -1.64 22.93 -10.00
C VAL A 95 -0.79 23.80 -10.95
N SER A 96 -0.76 23.50 -12.25
CA SER A 96 0.02 24.24 -13.24
C SER A 96 -0.33 25.75 -13.32
N PRO A 97 -1.61 26.17 -13.36
CA PRO A 97 -2.00 27.58 -13.36
C PRO A 97 -1.57 28.31 -12.09
N VAL A 98 -1.68 27.67 -10.93
CA VAL A 98 -1.33 28.25 -9.63
C VAL A 98 0.19 28.46 -9.51
N LYS A 99 0.98 27.55 -10.07
CA LYS A 99 2.44 27.71 -10.17
C LYS A 99 2.82 28.85 -11.12
N GLY A 100 2.14 28.95 -12.26
CA GLY A 100 2.32 30.06 -13.21
C GLY A 100 2.03 31.43 -12.59
N ALA A 101 0.90 31.56 -11.88
CA ALA A 101 0.53 32.78 -11.18
C ALA A 101 1.53 33.16 -10.07
N ARG A 102 2.01 32.18 -9.29
CA ARG A 102 3.05 32.41 -8.26
C ARG A 102 4.38 32.83 -8.86
N TRP A 103 4.80 32.23 -9.96
CA TRP A 103 6.01 32.64 -10.69
C TRP A 103 5.89 34.08 -11.19
N LEU A 104 4.74 34.45 -11.77
CA LEU A 104 4.47 35.81 -12.22
C LEU A 104 4.55 36.81 -11.05
N HIS A 105 3.92 36.50 -9.92
CA HIS A 105 3.98 37.34 -8.72
C HIS A 105 5.41 37.53 -8.20
N ARG A 106 6.23 36.47 -8.18
CA ARG A 106 7.64 36.56 -7.78
C ARG A 106 8.42 37.51 -8.70
N ASN A 107 8.23 37.41 -10.02
CA ASN A 107 8.90 38.32 -10.95
C ASN A 107 8.46 39.76 -10.78
N VAL A 108 7.15 40.02 -10.61
CA VAL A 108 6.62 41.37 -10.35
C VAL A 108 7.21 41.96 -9.08
N ARG A 109 7.30 41.18 -7.99
CA ARG A 109 7.91 41.61 -6.73
C ARG A 109 9.41 41.92 -6.89
N THR A 110 10.15 41.10 -7.62
CA THR A 110 11.58 41.34 -7.87
C THR A 110 11.81 42.61 -8.69
N VAL A 111 10.96 42.86 -9.68
CA VAL A 111 10.98 44.10 -10.47
C VAL A 111 10.66 45.32 -9.59
N LEU A 112 9.62 45.23 -8.75
CA LEU A 112 9.27 46.27 -7.78
C LEU A 112 10.39 46.57 -6.78
N ILE A 113 11.02 45.55 -6.21
CA ILE A 113 12.15 45.71 -5.27
C ILE A 113 13.35 46.32 -5.99
N SER A 114 13.62 45.89 -7.23
CA SER A 114 14.73 46.43 -8.02
C SER A 114 14.49 47.91 -8.36
N GLY A 115 13.26 48.28 -8.75
CA GLY A 115 12.85 49.67 -8.95
C GLY A 115 12.93 50.49 -7.66
N TYR A 116 12.48 49.94 -6.54
CA TYR A 116 12.57 50.57 -5.22
C TYR A 116 14.03 50.80 -4.79
N ARG A 117 14.92 49.83 -4.99
CA ARG A 117 16.37 49.97 -4.73
C ARG A 117 17.03 50.97 -5.68
N LEU A 118 16.58 51.05 -6.93
CA LEU A 118 17.04 52.06 -7.88
C LEU A 118 16.63 53.48 -7.42
N GLY A 119 15.39 53.62 -6.95
CA GLY A 119 14.88 54.86 -6.36
C GLY A 119 15.64 55.26 -5.09
N GLN A 120 15.95 54.31 -4.22
CA GLN A 120 16.77 54.56 -3.02
C GLN A 120 18.20 55.02 -3.35
N ARG A 121 18.80 54.57 -4.48
CA ARG A 121 20.12 55.04 -4.91
C ARG A 121 20.14 56.49 -5.38
N HIS A 122 18.97 57.05 -5.74
CA HIS A 122 18.83 58.44 -6.17
C HIS A 122 18.24 59.37 -5.10
N LEU A 123 17.90 58.86 -3.91
CA LEU A 123 17.36 59.66 -2.81
C LEU A 123 18.46 60.11 -1.82
N PRO A 124 18.42 61.37 -1.34
CA PRO A 124 19.46 61.93 -0.47
C PRO A 124 19.49 61.27 0.91
N ARG A 125 20.71 61.01 1.41
CA ARG A 125 21.07 60.25 2.64
C ARG A 125 20.37 60.63 3.95
N ARG A 126 19.71 61.79 4.04
CA ARG A 126 19.12 62.32 5.29
C ARG A 126 17.87 61.60 5.79
N LEU A 127 17.30 60.64 5.03
CA LEU A 127 16.07 59.93 5.41
C LEU A 127 16.27 58.45 5.78
N VAL A 128 17.48 57.90 5.59
CA VAL A 128 17.72 56.44 5.71
C VAL A 128 18.25 56.02 7.09
N GLU A 129 18.83 56.96 7.86
CA GLU A 129 19.44 56.70 9.17
C GLU A 129 18.47 56.23 10.29
N PRO A 130 17.20 56.67 10.40
CA PRO A 130 16.37 56.26 11.53
C PRO A 130 15.81 54.82 11.41
N VAL A 131 15.81 54.20 10.22
CA VAL A 131 15.21 52.87 10.00
C VAL A 131 16.22 51.73 10.26
N GLN A 132 17.51 51.96 10.08
CA GLN A 132 18.54 50.93 10.31
C GLN A 132 18.89 50.71 11.79
N GLN A 133 18.60 51.68 12.67
CA GLN A 133 18.91 51.57 14.11
C GLN A 133 17.91 50.71 14.91
N VAL A 134 16.77 50.34 14.34
CA VAL A 134 15.79 49.44 15.00
C VAL A 134 16.11 47.97 14.72
N ALA A 135 16.82 47.65 13.63
CA ALA A 135 17.08 46.28 13.20
C ALA A 135 18.27 45.60 13.92
N THR A 136 19.14 46.35 14.59
CA THR A 136 20.39 45.81 15.17
C THR A 136 20.35 45.55 16.68
N ARG A 137 19.21 45.76 17.34
CA ARG A 137 19.05 45.48 18.79
C ARG A 137 18.51 44.08 19.15
N GLY A 138 18.24 43.21 18.17
CA GLY A 138 17.70 41.86 18.40
C GLY A 138 18.65 40.68 18.20
N GLN A 139 19.89 40.87 17.74
CA GLN A 139 20.78 39.78 17.31
C GLN A 139 21.80 39.32 18.38
N ALA A 140 21.40 39.29 19.65
CA ALA A 140 22.22 38.78 20.74
C ALA A 140 21.48 37.78 21.62
N ALA A 141 20.81 36.78 21.02
CA ALA A 141 20.33 35.60 21.73
C ALA A 141 19.88 34.52 20.74
N THR A 142 20.80 33.70 20.21
CA THR A 142 20.51 32.34 19.72
C THR A 142 21.83 31.62 19.40
N ALA A 143 22.70 31.56 20.41
CA ALA A 143 23.63 30.45 20.51
C ALA A 143 22.94 29.34 21.32
N ARG A 144 23.09 28.10 20.84
CA ARG A 144 22.74 26.81 21.49
C ARG A 144 21.31 26.32 21.27
N ARG A 145 21.19 25.36 20.34
CA ARG A 145 20.73 23.98 20.60
C ARG A 145 21.02 23.14 19.37
N HIS A 146 22.24 22.58 19.32
CA HIS A 146 22.52 21.40 18.50
C HIS A 146 22.31 20.21 19.43
N GLU A 147 21.18 19.51 19.30
CA GLU A 147 21.08 18.14 19.82
C GLU A 147 21.60 17.22 18.69
N THR A 148 22.91 16.98 18.68
CA THR A 148 23.49 15.83 17.97
C THR A 148 23.18 14.59 18.80
N LEU A 149 22.25 13.76 18.33
CA LEU A 149 21.91 12.46 18.91
C LEU A 149 22.47 11.36 18.01
N ASP A 150 23.39 10.57 18.56
CA ASP A 150 23.99 9.40 17.91
C ASP A 150 22.92 8.34 17.60
N LEU A 151 22.84 7.94 16.34
CA LEU A 151 21.99 6.86 15.84
C LEU A 151 22.83 5.61 15.55
N PRO A 152 22.26 4.40 15.72
CA PRO A 152 22.90 3.17 15.29
C PRO A 152 22.85 3.07 13.76
N GLY A 153 23.99 3.44 13.17
CA GLY A 153 24.29 3.55 11.75
C GLY A 153 25.56 4.40 11.58
N ASP A 154 26.59 4.09 12.37
CA ASP A 154 27.91 4.74 12.55
C ASP A 154 28.00 6.28 12.68
N ARG A 155 26.95 7.09 12.44
CA ARG A 155 26.97 8.56 12.62
C ARG A 155 25.57 9.18 12.95
N PRO A 156 25.51 10.24 13.79
CA PRO A 156 24.28 10.89 14.29
C PRO A 156 23.40 11.54 13.21
N VAL A 157 22.06 11.48 13.35
CA VAL A 157 21.12 12.36 12.63
C VAL A 157 20.86 13.60 13.48
N SER A 158 20.99 14.77 12.86
CA SER A 158 20.83 16.05 13.55
C SER A 158 19.44 16.63 13.34
N PHE A 159 18.83 17.16 14.41
CA PHE A 159 17.59 17.93 14.33
C PHE A 159 17.92 19.42 14.44
N VAL A 160 17.48 20.22 13.46
CA VAL A 160 17.68 21.67 13.48
C VAL A 160 16.33 22.35 13.64
N ASP A 161 16.10 22.98 14.79
CA ASP A 161 14.89 23.73 15.04
C ASP A 161 14.93 25.08 14.31
N CYS A 162 14.09 25.23 13.29
CA CYS A 162 13.93 26.46 12.52
C CYS A 162 12.60 27.17 12.78
N ARG A 163 11.85 26.74 13.79
CA ARG A 163 10.57 27.34 14.16
C ARG A 163 10.78 28.74 14.75
N GLY A 164 9.87 29.66 14.48
CA GLY A 164 9.92 31.04 14.94
C GLY A 164 11.02 31.91 14.33
N LEU A 165 11.84 31.37 13.41
CA LEU A 165 12.85 32.15 12.69
C LEU A 165 12.20 33.03 11.62
N ASP A 166 12.74 34.23 11.43
CA ASP A 166 12.38 35.09 10.30
C ASP A 166 12.77 34.44 8.97
N ASP A 167 12.08 34.81 7.89
CA ASP A 167 12.26 34.17 6.58
C ASP A 167 13.72 34.26 6.06
N SER A 168 14.43 35.36 6.36
CA SER A 168 15.80 35.55 5.88
C SER A 168 16.80 34.67 6.62
N THR A 169 16.65 34.54 7.95
CA THR A 169 17.46 33.63 8.78
C THR A 169 17.14 32.17 8.48
N ARG A 170 15.87 31.87 8.22
CA ARG A 170 15.40 30.53 7.85
C ARG A 170 16.02 30.09 6.52
N ASP A 171 15.93 30.90 5.48
CA ASP A 171 16.50 30.61 4.16
C ASP A 171 18.04 30.46 4.22
N ALA A 172 18.71 31.34 4.98
CA ALA A 172 20.15 31.24 5.20
C ALA A 172 20.55 29.94 5.93
N THR A 173 19.75 29.53 6.92
CA THR A 173 19.97 28.29 7.67
C THR A 173 19.77 27.07 6.78
N TRP A 174 18.72 27.04 5.97
CA TRP A 174 18.48 25.97 5.00
C TRP A 174 19.61 25.87 3.98
N ALA A 175 20.06 27.00 3.42
CA ALA A 175 21.18 27.02 2.48
C ALA A 175 22.49 26.52 3.10
N ARG A 176 22.70 26.78 4.39
CA ARG A 176 23.87 26.27 5.14
C ARG A 176 23.78 24.77 5.37
N ILE A 177 22.61 24.24 5.74
CA ILE A 177 22.41 22.79 5.93
C ILE A 177 22.58 22.06 4.59
N ALA A 178 22.04 22.61 3.50
CA ALA A 178 22.17 22.02 2.17
C ALA A 178 23.63 21.94 1.67
N LYS A 179 24.49 22.81 2.18
CA LYS A 179 25.94 22.83 1.90
C LYS A 179 26.77 22.06 2.95
N SER A 180 26.11 21.48 3.96
CA SER A 180 26.77 20.62 4.95
C SER A 180 27.22 19.32 4.29
N ASP A 181 28.16 18.63 4.92
CA ASP A 181 28.67 17.35 4.42
C ASP A 181 27.62 16.22 4.50
N GLN A 182 26.54 16.41 5.28
CA GLN A 182 25.50 15.39 5.53
C GLN A 182 24.08 16.00 5.56
N PRO A 183 23.60 16.58 4.44
CA PRO A 183 22.28 17.21 4.37
C PRO A 183 21.13 16.18 4.45
N ASP A 184 21.38 14.97 4.00
CA ASP A 184 20.49 13.80 4.05
C ASP A 184 20.24 13.30 5.48
N ARG A 185 21.17 13.56 6.39
CA ARG A 185 21.11 13.19 7.82
C ARG A 185 20.72 14.35 8.73
N THR A 186 20.16 15.42 8.17
CA THR A 186 19.67 16.57 8.93
C THR A 186 18.17 16.73 8.73
N VAL A 187 17.40 16.68 9.82
CA VAL A 187 15.95 16.93 9.81
C VAL A 187 15.67 18.33 10.33
N VAL A 188 15.05 19.16 9.48
CA VAL A 188 14.71 20.54 9.83
C VAL A 188 13.29 20.59 10.43
N LEU A 189 13.15 21.10 11.65
CA LEU A 189 11.84 21.33 12.25
C LEU A 189 11.30 22.68 11.79
N VAL A 190 10.07 22.69 11.26
CA VAL A 190 9.44 23.91 10.71
C VAL A 190 8.02 24.08 11.21
N ASP A 191 7.63 25.33 11.41
CA ASP A 191 6.30 25.79 11.83
C ASP A 191 5.52 26.46 10.69
N SER A 192 6.19 26.75 9.57
CA SER A 192 5.56 27.28 8.37
C SER A 192 5.01 26.15 7.49
N PRO A 193 3.78 26.27 6.99
CA PRO A 193 3.22 25.32 6.03
C PRO A 193 3.82 25.47 4.62
N ASP A 194 4.70 26.47 4.39
CA ASP A 194 5.41 26.61 3.12
C ASP A 194 6.72 25.81 3.09
N PHE A 195 6.65 24.61 2.51
CA PHE A 195 7.79 23.71 2.33
C PHE A 195 8.60 23.96 1.04
N THR A 196 8.28 25.01 0.27
CA THR A 196 8.85 25.21 -1.07
C THR A 196 10.38 25.41 -1.02
N GLY A 197 10.87 26.19 -0.05
CA GLY A 197 12.30 26.41 0.14
C GLY A 197 13.05 25.14 0.54
N LEU A 198 12.55 24.43 1.56
CA LEU A 198 13.11 23.15 2.03
C LEU A 198 13.24 22.10 0.92
N ARG A 199 12.19 21.95 0.10
CA ARG A 199 12.19 21.00 -1.03
C ARG A 199 13.16 21.40 -2.12
N ALA A 200 13.37 22.70 -2.35
CA ALA A 200 14.36 23.17 -3.33
C ALA A 200 15.80 22.83 -2.90
N TYR A 201 16.04 22.78 -1.58
CA TYR A 201 17.33 22.39 -1.00
C TYR A 201 17.50 20.87 -0.80
N GLY A 202 16.47 20.05 -1.08
CA GLY A 202 16.53 18.60 -0.92
C GLY A 202 16.63 18.14 0.55
N LEU A 203 16.20 18.96 1.50
CA LEU A 203 16.34 18.69 2.93
C LEU A 203 15.17 17.86 3.47
N SER A 204 15.48 16.97 4.42
CA SER A 204 14.48 16.30 5.24
C SER A 204 13.90 17.29 6.26
N PHE A 205 12.59 17.27 6.47
CA PHE A 205 11.93 18.21 7.39
C PHE A 205 10.74 17.57 8.10
N GLU A 206 10.44 18.08 9.30
CA GLU A 206 9.26 17.72 10.08
C GLU A 206 8.45 18.98 10.38
N TYR A 207 7.15 18.94 10.07
CA TYR A 207 6.25 20.05 10.32
C TYR A 207 5.63 19.95 11.71
N LEU A 208 5.86 20.97 12.54
CA LEU A 208 5.30 21.14 13.86
C LEU A 208 4.52 22.46 13.87
N PRO A 209 3.18 22.44 13.69
CA PRO A 209 2.40 23.66 13.64
C PRO A 209 2.56 24.47 14.93
N PRO A 210 2.59 25.81 14.84
CA PRO A 210 2.61 26.66 16.02
C PRO A 210 1.30 26.52 16.79
N TYR A 211 1.34 26.73 18.10
CA TYR A 211 0.11 26.78 18.90
C TYR A 211 -0.77 27.93 18.40
N SER A 212 -2.03 27.62 18.14
CA SER A 212 -3.06 28.58 17.78
C SER A 212 -4.33 28.24 18.57
N PRO A 213 -4.87 29.17 19.37
CA PRO A 213 -6.08 28.90 20.16
C PRO A 213 -7.32 28.65 19.27
N ASP A 214 -7.29 29.14 18.03
CA ASP A 214 -8.38 28.98 17.06
C ASP A 214 -8.34 27.66 16.28
N GLN A 215 -7.32 26.81 16.49
CA GLN A 215 -7.20 25.53 15.78
C GLN A 215 -7.87 24.38 16.55
N PRO A 216 -8.59 23.48 15.87
CA PRO A 216 -9.40 22.44 16.53
C PRO A 216 -8.59 21.23 17.04
N TRP A 217 -7.25 21.25 16.91
CA TRP A 217 -6.41 20.07 17.13
C TRP A 217 -5.93 19.89 18.58
N TRP A 218 -5.99 20.94 19.40
CA TRP A 218 -5.57 20.94 20.81
C TRP A 218 -6.48 21.85 21.62
N SER A 219 -6.78 21.49 22.87
CA SER A 219 -7.70 22.28 23.71
C SER A 219 -7.01 23.46 24.38
N ASN A 220 -5.70 23.36 24.62
CA ASN A 220 -4.88 24.38 25.26
C ASN A 220 -3.39 24.22 24.86
N GLN A 221 -2.53 25.11 25.37
CA GLN A 221 -1.09 25.12 25.06
C GLN A 221 -0.33 23.93 25.66
N GLU A 222 -0.80 23.37 26.79
CA GLU A 222 -0.21 22.19 27.40
C GLU A 222 -0.45 20.94 26.54
N ASP A 223 -1.67 20.80 26.00
CA ASP A 223 -2.04 19.74 25.06
C ASP A 223 -1.21 19.81 23.77
N HIS A 224 -1.01 21.02 23.23
CA HIS A 224 -0.14 21.23 22.07
C HIS A 224 1.30 20.84 22.38
N THR A 225 1.82 21.24 23.55
CA THR A 225 3.18 20.90 23.97
C THR A 225 3.36 19.39 24.12
N ARG A 226 2.37 18.70 24.71
CA ARG A 226 2.36 17.24 24.84
C ARG A 226 2.33 16.57 23.47
N TRP A 227 1.47 17.05 22.57
CA TRP A 227 1.41 16.55 21.20
C TRP A 227 2.74 16.71 20.46
N VAL A 228 3.40 17.87 20.58
CA VAL A 228 4.73 18.11 19.98
C VAL A 228 5.76 17.12 20.54
N SER A 229 5.76 16.89 21.86
CA SER A 229 6.65 15.93 22.51
C SER A 229 6.43 14.50 22.00
N ASP A 230 5.18 14.04 21.96
CA ASP A 230 4.82 12.71 21.47
C ASP A 230 5.17 12.53 19.98
N ARG A 231 4.96 13.59 19.18
CA ARG A 231 5.34 13.61 17.76
C ARG A 231 6.84 13.51 17.59
N MET A 232 7.62 14.26 18.36
CA MET A 232 9.08 14.21 18.32
C MET A 232 9.62 12.85 18.76
N LEU A 233 9.02 12.21 19.77
CA LEU A 233 9.35 10.84 20.17
C LEU A 233 9.08 9.83 19.04
N ALA A 234 7.92 9.93 18.37
CA ALA A 234 7.59 9.06 17.25
C ALA A 234 8.54 9.25 16.06
N VAL A 235 8.88 10.51 15.73
CA VAL A 235 9.83 10.84 14.67
C VAL A 235 11.21 10.29 15.00
N ARG A 236 11.70 10.51 16.23
CA ARG A 236 12.97 9.96 16.71
C ARG A 236 13.01 8.43 16.58
N ARG A 237 11.96 7.72 17.02
CA ARG A 237 11.84 6.26 16.86
C ARG A 237 11.83 5.83 15.39
N SER A 238 11.17 6.57 14.51
CA SER A 238 11.14 6.25 13.07
C SER A 238 12.51 6.33 12.40
N TYR A 239 13.41 7.14 12.94
CA TYR A 239 14.81 7.21 12.52
C TYR A 239 15.74 6.25 13.28
N GLY A 240 15.21 5.34 14.10
CA GLY A 240 15.98 4.35 14.85
C GLY A 240 16.59 4.87 16.16
N VAL A 241 16.10 5.99 16.70
CA VAL A 241 16.47 6.48 18.03
C VAL A 241 15.66 5.71 19.07
N ASP A 242 16.25 4.68 19.68
CA ASP A 242 15.69 4.02 20.87
C ASP A 242 16.09 4.78 22.15
N GLU A 243 15.19 4.84 23.13
CA GLU A 243 15.36 5.48 24.44
C GLU A 243 16.45 4.83 25.34
N LYS A 244 17.26 3.89 24.84
CA LYS A 244 18.27 3.17 25.63
C LYS A 244 19.58 3.95 25.79
N GLY A 245 19.50 5.22 26.17
CA GLY A 245 20.69 6.08 26.35
C GLY A 245 20.47 7.33 27.20
N LEU A 246 19.54 7.30 28.16
CA LEU A 246 19.52 8.20 29.33
C LEU A 246 19.86 7.40 30.58
#